data_AF-A0A357AFD8-F1
#
_entry.id   AF-A0A357AFD8-F1
#
_cell.length_a   1.000
_cell.length_b   1.000
_cell.length_c   1.000
_cell.angle_alpha   90.00
_cell.angle_beta   90.00
_cell.angle_gamma   90.00
#
_symmetry.space_group_name_H-M   'P 1'
#
loop_
_entity.id
_entity.type
_entity.pdbx_description
1 polymer ?
#
loop_
_entity_poly.entity_id
_entity_poly.type
_entity_poly.pdbx_seq_one_letter_code
_entity_poly.pdbx_strand_id
1 'polypeptide(L)'
;MNYAISFITAMRVVIGVMEAVLITRVFCEFKVVRRDTAPFQFLLQVSEPLLNPVRRILLKQSKENKLKFDISPFVVLIILYLLDTLLKNFLR
;
A
#
# COMPACT_ATOMS: atom_id res chain seq x y z
N MET A 1 -15.44 6.74 -26.27
CA MET A 1 -15.22 5.47 -25.56
C MET A 1 -13.76 5.24 -25.11
N ASN A 2 -12.75 5.92 -25.67
CA ASN A 2 -11.34 5.77 -25.26
C ASN A 2 -10.99 6.36 -23.88
N TYR A 3 -11.62 7.46 -23.45
CA TYR A 3 -11.25 8.14 -22.21
C TYR A 3 -11.45 7.29 -20.94
N ALA A 4 -12.53 6.50 -20.89
CA ALA A 4 -12.80 5.62 -19.76
C ALA A 4 -11.77 4.50 -19.65
N ILE A 5 -11.39 3.88 -20.77
CA ILE A 5 -10.38 2.81 -20.82
C ILE A 5 -8.99 3.36 -20.44
N SER A 6 -8.62 4.54 -20.96
CA SER A 6 -7.38 5.21 -20.60
C SER A 6 -7.35 5.58 -19.11
N PHE A 7 -8.46 6.05 -18.55
CA PHE A 7 -8.58 6.37 -17.13
C PHE A 7 -8.42 5.13 -16.24
N ILE A 8 -9.13 4.04 -16.55
CA ILE A 8 -9.01 2.78 -15.79
C ILE A 8 -7.58 2.26 -15.87
N THR A 9 -6.96 2.31 -17.05
CA THR A 9 -5.57 1.89 -17.24
C THR A 9 -4.61 2.72 -16.38
N ALA A 10 -4.77 4.06 -16.36
CA ALA A 10 -3.97 4.94 -15.52
C ALA A 10 -4.14 4.61 -14.02
N MET A 11 -5.36 4.36 -13.54
CA MET A 11 -5.61 3.93 -12.16
C MET A 11 -4.89 2.62 -11.82
N ARG A 12 -4.94 1.63 -12.72
CA ARG A 12 -4.26 0.34 -12.52
C ARG A 12 -2.74 0.51 -12.44
N VAL A 13 -2.16 1.40 -13.26
CA VAL A 13 -0.72 1.72 -13.17
C VAL A 13 -0.38 2.33 -11.81
N VAL A 14 -1.18 3.29 -11.32
CA VAL A 14 -0.97 3.90 -10.00
C VAL A 14 -1.06 2.85 -8.89
N ILE A 15 -2.04 1.95 -8.94
CA ILE A 15 -2.19 0.85 -7.99
C ILE A 15 -0.94 -0.04 -8.01
N GLY A 16 -0.49 -0.49 -9.20
CA GLY A 16 0.70 -1.33 -9.32
C GLY A 16 1.98 -0.65 -8.81
N VAL A 17 2.14 0.66 -9.03
CA VAL A 17 3.26 1.43 -8.45
C VAL A 17 3.18 1.42 -6.93
N MET A 18 2.00 1.64 -6.35
CA MET A 18 1.83 1.63 -4.89
C MET A 18 2.05 0.24 -4.28
N GLU A 19 1.64 -0.83 -4.95
CA GLU A 19 1.95 -2.20 -4.55
C GLU A 19 3.46 -2.45 -4.53
N ALA A 20 4.18 -2.03 -5.57
CA ALA A 20 5.64 -2.15 -5.63
C ALA A 20 6.34 -1.36 -4.52
N VAL A 21 5.87 -0.14 -4.22
CA VAL A 21 6.38 0.68 -3.11
C VAL A 21 6.19 -0.03 -1.77
N LEU A 22 5.00 -0.58 -1.52
CA LEU A 22 4.68 -1.28 -0.28
C LEU A 22 5.48 -2.58 -0.12
N ILE A 23 5.60 -3.36 -1.19
CA ILE A 23 6.41 -4.58 -1.21
C ILE A 23 7.87 -4.22 -0.90
N THR A 24 8.41 -3.20 -1.56
CA THR A 24 9.79 -2.73 -1.32
C THR A 24 9.98 -2.30 0.14
N ARG A 25 9.03 -1.55 0.70
CA ARG A 25 9.05 -1.14 2.12
C ARG A 25 9.08 -2.35 3.04
N VAL A 26 8.23 -3.35 2.81
CA VAL A 26 8.20 -4.60 3.58
C VAL A 26 9.55 -5.31 3.50
N PHE A 27 10.12 -5.48 2.29
CA PHE A 27 11.43 -6.08 2.12
C PHE A 27 12.55 -5.31 2.85
N CYS A 28 12.54 -3.98 2.80
CA CYS A 28 13.51 -3.15 3.51
C CYS A 28 13.37 -3.26 5.04
N GLU A 29 12.15 -3.36 5.57
CA GLU A 29 11.88 -3.58 6.99
C GLU A 29 12.37 -4.97 7.44
N PHE A 30 12.16 -6.01 6.64
CA PHE A 30 12.65 -7.37 6.93
C PHE A 30 14.18 -7.49 6.84
N LYS A 31 14.82 -6.81 5.89
CA LYS A 31 16.28 -6.81 5.73
C LYS A 31 17.02 -5.94 6.76
N VAL A 32 16.30 -5.32 7.71
CA VAL A 32 16.86 -4.40 8.73
C VAL A 32 17.67 -3.28 8.07
N VAL A 33 17.17 -2.73 6.96
CA VAL A 33 17.79 -1.56 6.33
C VAL A 33 17.66 -0.38 7.31
N ARG A 34 18.74 0.39 7.50
CA ARG A 34 18.72 1.53 8.42
C ARG A 34 17.68 2.54 7.93
N ARG A 35 16.75 2.87 8.83
CA ARG A 35 15.61 3.76 8.55
C ARG A 35 16.02 5.22 8.28
N ASP A 36 17.27 5.57 8.55
CA ASP A 36 17.86 6.90 8.37
C ASP A 36 18.31 7.19 6.93
N THR A 37 18.30 6.19 6.06
CA THR A 37 18.69 6.36 4.66
C THR A 37 17.63 7.14 3.86
N ALA A 38 18.07 8.10 3.06
CA ALA A 38 17.19 8.91 2.19
C ALA A 38 16.20 8.09 1.33
N PRO A 39 16.59 6.98 0.67
CA PRO A 39 15.64 6.17 -0.10
C PRO A 39 14.57 5.50 0.79
N PHE A 40 14.92 5.09 2.01
CA PHE A 40 13.94 4.50 2.93
C PHE A 40 12.96 5.55 3.47
N GLN A 41 13.45 6.77 3.76
CA GLN A 41 12.59 7.90 4.13
C GLN A 41 11.60 8.27 3.03
N PHE A 42 12.03 8.22 1.76
CA PHE A 42 11.13 8.40 0.63
C PHE A 42 10.05 7.32 0.57
N LEU A 43 10.41 6.04 0.72
CA LEU A 43 9.44 4.93 0.77
C LEU A 43 8.45 5.10 1.91
N LEU A 44 8.91 5.54 3.09
CA LEU A 44 8.03 5.87 4.22
C LEU A 44 7.04 6.97 3.82
N GLN A 45 7.51 8.10 3.31
CA GLN A 45 6.65 9.24 2.97
C GLN A 45 5.60 8.91 1.91
N VAL A 46 5.95 8.16 0.87
CA VAL A 46 5.02 7.80 -0.22
C VAL A 46 3.99 6.77 0.25
N SER A 47 4.37 5.83 1.11
CA SER A 47 3.47 4.78 1.59
C SER A 47 2.57 5.21 2.75
N GLU A 48 3.01 6.17 3.58
CA GLU A 48 2.33 6.54 4.82
C GLU A 48 0.88 7.03 4.65
N PRO A 49 0.52 7.81 3.59
CA PRO A 49 -0.87 8.22 3.36
C PRO A 49 -1.84 7.05 3.20
N LEU A 50 -1.40 5.92 2.64
CA LEU A 50 -2.23 4.71 2.54
C LEU A 50 -2.22 3.88 3.83
N LEU A 51 -1.08 3.85 4.53
CA LEU A 51 -0.90 3.03 5.73
C LEU A 51 -1.56 3.62 6.98
N ASN A 52 -1.45 4.94 7.19
CA ASN A 52 -1.98 5.65 8.35
C ASN A 52 -3.50 5.43 8.57
N PRO A 53 -4.39 5.56 7.56
CA PRO A 53 -5.82 5.31 7.78
C PRO A 53 -6.09 3.86 8.17
N VAL A 54 -5.44 2.90 7.53
CA VAL A 54 -5.57 1.47 7.87
C VAL A 54 -5.05 1.20 9.28
N ARG A 55 -3.90 1.75 9.64
CA ARG A 55 -3.31 1.62 10.99
C ARG A 55 -4.25 2.18 12.06
N ARG A 56 -4.89 3.32 11.80
CA ARG A 56 -5.88 3.91 12.72
C ARG A 56 -7.08 3.00 12.94
N ILE A 57 -7.58 2.36 11.88
CA ILE A 57 -8.70 1.41 11.96
C ILE A 57 -8.28 0.17 12.77
N LEU A 58 -7.10 -0.41 12.47
CA LEU A 58 -6.57 -1.58 13.17
C LEU A 58 -6.33 -1.30 14.67
N LEU A 59 -5.74 -0.16 15.02
CA LEU A 59 -5.48 0.24 16.40
C LEU A 59 -6.77 0.53 17.18
N LYS A 60 -7.82 1.05 16.52
CA LYS A 60 -9.13 1.24 17.16
C LYS A 60 -9.76 -0.09 17.58
N GLN A 61 -9.48 -1.16 16.85
CA GLN A 61 -9.97 -2.51 17.17
C GLN A 61 -9.08 -3.23 18.20
N SER A 62 -7.76 -3.02 18.17
CA SER A 62 -6.81 -3.59 19.13
C SER A 62 -6.58 -2.65 20.31
N LYS A 63 -7.56 -2.58 21.23
CA LYS A 63 -7.52 -1.67 22.39
C LYS A 63 -6.45 -2.03 23.44
N GLU A 64 -5.93 -3.26 23.44
CA GLU A 64 -5.03 -3.78 24.49
C GLU A 64 -3.66 -4.26 24.00
N ASN A 65 -3.48 -4.58 22.71
CA ASN A 65 -2.21 -5.10 22.20
C ASN A 65 -1.64 -4.19 21.10
N LYS A 66 -0.66 -3.36 21.46
CA LYS A 66 0.25 -2.75 20.48
C LYS A 66 1.06 -3.88 19.82
N LEU A 67 0.63 -4.30 18.64
CA LEU A 67 1.40 -5.23 17.81
C LEU A 67 2.81 -4.65 17.64
N LYS A 68 3.84 -5.45 17.99
CA LYS A 68 5.25 -5.07 17.82
C LYS A 68 5.63 -4.88 16.34
N PHE A 69 4.81 -5.41 15.43
CA PHE A 69 4.99 -5.38 14.00
C PHE A 69 3.83 -4.66 13.31
N ASP A 70 4.12 -3.78 12.37
CA ASP A 70 3.12 -3.04 11.62
C ASP A 70 2.53 -3.92 10.52
N ILE A 71 1.34 -4.49 10.75
CA ILE A 71 0.64 -5.34 9.78
C ILE A 71 -0.04 -4.50 8.67
N SER A 72 -0.12 -3.17 8.85
CA SER A 72 -0.83 -2.27 7.93
C SER A 72 -0.41 -2.41 6.44
N PRO A 73 0.88 -2.60 6.08
CA PRO A 73 1.28 -2.80 4.69
C PRO A 73 0.65 -4.02 4.03
N PHE A 74 0.50 -5.12 4.76
CA PHE A 74 -0.15 -6.33 4.25
C PHE A 74 -1.63 -6.11 3.99
N VAL A 75 -2.31 -5.41 4.90
CA VAL A 75 -3.73 -5.07 4.75
C VAL A 75 -3.94 -4.15 3.55
N VAL A 76 -3.09 -3.13 3.37
CA VAL A 76 -3.17 -2.24 2.20
C VAL A 76 -2.91 -3.01 0.90
N LEU A 77 -1.94 -3.93 0.85
CA LEU A 77 -1.70 -4.77 -0.33
C LEU A 77 -2.94 -5.58 -0.72
N ILE A 78 -3.64 -6.17 0.25
CA ILE A 78 -4.89 -6.90 -0.01
C ILE A 78 -5.96 -5.96 -0.58
N ILE A 79 -6.11 -4.76 -0.04
CA ILE A 79 -7.08 -3.76 -0.53
C ILE A 79 -6.74 -3.36 -1.98
N LEU A 80 -5.47 -3.08 -2.28
CA LEU A 80 -5.03 -2.70 -3.61
C LEU A 80 -5.26 -3.82 -4.63
N TYR A 81 -4.97 -5.07 -4.27
CA TYR A 81 -5.24 -6.23 -5.11
C TYR A 81 -6.73 -6.39 -5.44
N LEU A 82 -7.61 -6.18 -4.45
CA LEU A 82 -9.05 -6.20 -4.67
C LEU A 82 -9.49 -5.07 -5.61
N LEU A 83 -8.94 -3.86 -5.45
CA LEU A 83 -9.23 -2.73 -6.33
C LEU A 83 -8.75 -2.99 -7.76
N ASP A 84 -7.55 -3.53 -7.99
CA ASP A 84 -7.08 -3.89 -9.34
C ASP A 84 -7.98 -4.95 -9.98
N THR A 85 -8.38 -5.96 -9.20
CA THR A 85 -9.28 -7.03 -9.66
C THR A 85 -10.63 -6.47 -10.09
N LEU A 86 -11.21 -5.55 -9.30
CA LEU A 86 -12.45 -4.87 -9.65
C LEU A 86 -12.30 -4.04 -10.91
N LEU A 87 -11.25 -3.22 -11.02
CA LEU A 87 -10.98 -2.40 -12.21
C LEU A 87 -10.77 -3.25 -13.47
N LYS A 88 -10.10 -4.39 -13.36
CA LYS A 88 -9.91 -5.34 -14.46
C LYS A 88 -11.24 -5.93 -14.93
N ASN A 89 -12.18 -6.18 -14.03
CA ASN A 89 -13.52 -6.66 -14.39
C ASN A 89 -14.33 -5.58 -15.14
N PHE A 90 -14.12 -4.29 -14.87
CA PHE A 90 -14.78 -3.20 -15.63
C PHE A 90 -14.24 -3.02 -17.07
N LEU A 91 -13.04 -3.52 -17.35
CA LEU A 91 -12.42 -3.50 -18.68
C LEU A 91 -12.80 -4.71 -19.55
N ARG A 92 -13.45 -5.72 -18.97
CA ARG A 92 -13.81 -6.98 -19.62
C ARG A 92 -15.24 -6.94 -20.11
#